data_AF-A0A7R9TFD0-F1
#
_entry.id   AF-A0A7R9TFD0-F1
#
_cell.length_a   1.000
_cell.length_b   1.000
_cell.length_c   1.000
_cell.angle_alpha   90.00
_cell.angle_beta   90.00
_cell.angle_gamma   90.00
#
_symmetry.space_group_name_H-M   'P 1'
#
loop_
_entity.id
_entity.type
_entity.pdbx_description
1 polymer ?
#
loop_
_entity_poly.entity_id
_entity_poly.type
_entity_poly.pdbx_seq_one_letter_code
_entity_poly.pdbx_strand_id
1 'polypeptide(L)'
;KYLEPIPQRKSAVSLACLTVVTRKLRIYMVLPENEVILEASSRWVYCEFLEDAGLELKMPQLTIATAIVFCHRFYAWQPRSKTRLDIFSIATASLFLAGKVEETPKPLREVVRISYLVQFKNDHERAAKEIFQKDCYLERQDDILEAERIILHTLGFEFNVEHPYRHLLNAVKRVTRAQTVNESLSRGLAQVAWNFANDSLRTTLSLQYTAYEIAVSVLYLASKLMSTLKLSSNWLADYEIKQGVCEKISHQIMDLYEEY
;
A
#
# COMPACT_ATOMS: atom_id res chain seq x y z
N LYS A 1 34.68 24.45 24.33
CA LYS A 1 35.16 23.56 23.25
C LYS A 1 34.00 22.60 22.94
N TYR A 2 33.33 22.88 21.83
CA TYR A 2 32.10 22.23 21.42
C TYR A 2 32.35 20.75 21.14
N LEU A 3 31.51 19.89 21.73
CA LEU A 3 31.42 18.48 21.37
C LEU A 3 30.69 18.41 20.04
N GLU A 4 31.37 17.96 18.99
CA GLU A 4 30.76 17.62 17.71
C GLU A 4 29.81 16.41 17.88
N PRO A 5 28.61 16.43 17.29
CA PRO A 5 27.70 15.30 17.35
C PRO A 5 28.16 14.18 16.41
N ILE A 6 28.16 12.96 16.96
CA ILE A 6 28.42 11.70 16.28
C ILE A 6 27.50 11.56 15.06
N PRO A 7 28.01 11.28 13.85
CA PRO A 7 27.18 11.14 12.67
C PRO A 7 26.28 9.91 12.79
N GLN A 8 24.97 10.14 12.77
CA GLN A 8 23.96 9.08 12.64
C GLN A 8 24.22 8.31 11.34
N ARG A 9 24.67 7.06 11.46
CA ARG A 9 24.68 6.10 10.34
C ARG A 9 23.25 5.89 9.86
N LYS A 10 22.86 6.61 8.81
CA LYS A 10 21.70 6.24 7.97
C LYS A 10 21.95 4.82 7.47
N SER A 11 21.10 3.87 7.84
CA SER A 11 21.30 2.46 7.52
C SER A 11 21.29 2.24 6.00
N ALA A 12 22.44 1.85 5.44
CA ALA A 12 22.60 1.55 4.01
C ALA A 12 21.79 0.31 3.54
N VAL A 13 21.20 -0.43 4.48
CA VAL A 13 20.43 -1.65 4.24
C VAL A 13 19.10 -1.36 3.52
N SER A 14 18.44 -0.23 3.83
CA SER A 14 17.14 0.12 3.23
C SER A 14 17.24 0.54 1.75
N LEU A 15 18.30 1.27 1.39
CA LEU A 15 18.55 1.72 0.01
C LEU A 15 19.02 0.58 -0.89
N ALA A 16 19.84 -0.34 -0.36
CA ALA A 16 20.24 -1.55 -1.08
C ALA A 16 19.04 -2.47 -1.37
N CYS A 17 18.10 -2.61 -0.43
CA CYS A 17 16.95 -3.51 -0.64
C CYS A 17 15.98 -3.01 -1.72
N LEU A 18 15.63 -1.72 -1.71
CA LEU A 18 14.85 -1.07 -2.79
C LEU A 18 15.55 -1.18 -4.15
N THR A 19 16.88 -1.05 -4.21
CA THR A 19 17.65 -1.21 -5.45
C THR A 19 17.64 -2.65 -5.98
N VAL A 20 17.63 -3.66 -5.09
CA VAL A 20 17.56 -5.07 -5.46
C VAL A 20 16.14 -5.46 -5.89
N VAL A 21 15.11 -4.98 -5.18
CA VAL A 21 13.70 -5.19 -5.51
C VAL A 21 13.37 -4.53 -6.85
N THR A 22 13.71 -3.26 -7.07
CA THR A 22 13.47 -2.57 -8.36
C THR A 22 14.26 -3.16 -9.53
N ARG A 23 15.50 -3.63 -9.33
CA ARG A 23 16.28 -4.30 -10.39
C ARG A 23 15.81 -5.72 -10.70
N LYS A 24 15.36 -6.51 -9.70
CA LYS A 24 14.76 -7.83 -9.94
C LYS A 24 13.34 -7.71 -10.51
N LEU A 25 12.51 -6.79 -10.02
CA LEU A 25 11.18 -6.49 -10.58
C LEU A 25 11.23 -6.05 -12.03
N ARG A 26 12.26 -5.30 -12.44
CA ARG A 26 12.49 -4.95 -13.86
C ARG A 26 12.64 -6.16 -14.78
N ILE A 27 13.06 -7.31 -14.25
CA ILE A 27 13.19 -8.58 -15.00
C ILE A 27 11.84 -9.32 -15.05
N TYR A 28 10.98 -9.17 -14.04
CA TYR A 28 9.65 -9.80 -13.99
C TYR A 28 8.53 -8.99 -14.65
N MET A 29 8.77 -7.71 -15.00
CA MET A 29 7.83 -6.93 -15.83
C MET A 29 7.87 -7.29 -17.33
N VAL A 30 8.58 -8.35 -17.74
CA VAL A 30 8.49 -8.93 -19.09
C VAL A 30 7.49 -10.09 -19.06
N LEU A 31 6.27 -9.84 -18.57
CA LEU A 31 5.16 -10.77 -18.71
C LEU A 31 4.53 -10.60 -20.10
N PRO A 32 3.97 -11.66 -20.71
CA PRO A 32 3.10 -11.51 -21.87
C PRO A 32 1.98 -10.51 -21.57
N GLU A 33 1.55 -9.74 -22.57
CA GLU A 33 0.54 -8.68 -22.42
C GLU A 33 -0.73 -9.16 -21.69
N ASN A 34 -1.18 -10.38 -21.97
CA ASN A 34 -2.32 -11.01 -21.30
C ASN A 34 -2.11 -11.22 -19.79
N GLU A 35 -0.89 -11.52 -19.34
CA GLU A 35 -0.58 -11.68 -17.92
C GLU A 35 -0.46 -10.32 -17.20
N VAL A 36 -0.04 -9.26 -17.91
CA VAL A 36 -0.03 -7.89 -17.38
C VAL A 36 -1.45 -7.40 -17.11
N ILE A 37 -2.37 -7.62 -18.06
CA ILE A 37 -3.78 -7.25 -17.89
C ILE A 37 -4.40 -8.05 -16.73
N LEU A 38 -4.14 -9.37 -16.67
CA LEU A 38 -4.64 -10.22 -15.59
C LEU A 38 -4.11 -9.78 -14.21
N GLU A 39 -2.84 -9.38 -14.11
CA GLU A 39 -2.28 -8.85 -12.88
C GLU A 39 -2.93 -7.54 -12.48
N ALA A 40 -3.09 -6.60 -13.41
CA ALA A 40 -3.72 -5.31 -13.13
C ALA A 40 -5.17 -5.46 -12.66
N SER A 41 -5.97 -6.30 -13.33
CA SER A 41 -7.35 -6.60 -12.89
C SER A 41 -7.37 -7.33 -11.54
N SER A 42 -6.44 -8.26 -11.31
CA SER A 42 -6.31 -8.93 -10.01
C SER A 42 -5.97 -7.95 -8.90
N ARG A 43 -5.08 -6.99 -9.18
CA ARG A 43 -4.70 -5.93 -8.24
C ARG A 43 -5.86 -5.09 -7.78
N TRP A 44 -6.70 -4.66 -8.72
CA TRP A 44 -7.91 -3.95 -8.38
C TRP A 44 -8.78 -4.75 -7.40
N VAL A 45 -9.02 -6.02 -7.71
CA VAL A 45 -9.87 -6.92 -6.90
C VAL A 45 -9.34 -7.11 -5.48
N TYR A 46 -8.04 -7.43 -5.30
CA TYR A 46 -7.53 -7.64 -3.94
C TYR A 46 -7.36 -6.34 -3.15
N CYS A 47 -7.06 -5.21 -3.81
CA CYS A 47 -6.97 -3.92 -3.10
C CYS A 47 -8.32 -3.49 -2.56
N GLU A 48 -9.38 -3.54 -3.39
CA GLU A 48 -10.75 -3.22 -2.97
C GLU A 48 -11.18 -4.15 -1.82
N PHE A 49 -10.96 -5.45 -1.98
CA PHE A 49 -11.28 -6.44 -0.95
C PHE A 49 -10.55 -6.20 0.38
N LEU A 50 -9.25 -5.88 0.34
CA LEU A 50 -8.45 -5.63 1.55
C LEU A 50 -8.90 -4.36 2.28
N GLU A 51 -9.26 -3.32 1.54
CA GLU A 51 -9.84 -2.09 2.09
C GLU A 51 -11.16 -2.42 2.80
N ASP A 52 -12.11 -3.06 2.11
CA ASP A 52 -13.42 -3.44 2.67
C ASP A 52 -13.25 -4.35 3.92
N ALA A 53 -12.45 -5.41 3.82
CA ALA A 53 -12.23 -6.35 4.92
C ALA A 53 -11.52 -5.71 6.11
N GLY A 54 -10.51 -4.86 5.84
CA GLY A 54 -9.79 -4.14 6.88
C GLY A 54 -10.66 -3.15 7.63
N LEU A 55 -11.55 -2.43 6.92
CA LEU A 55 -12.52 -1.52 7.51
C LEU A 55 -13.53 -2.25 8.40
N GLU A 56 -14.10 -3.36 7.91
CA GLU A 56 -15.04 -4.19 8.68
C GLU A 56 -14.37 -4.81 9.93
N LEU A 57 -13.11 -5.23 9.81
CA LEU A 57 -12.29 -5.70 10.94
C LEU A 57 -11.86 -4.57 11.90
N LYS A 58 -12.12 -3.31 11.55
CA LYS A 58 -11.68 -2.11 12.29
C LYS A 58 -10.16 -2.08 12.48
N MET A 59 -9.42 -2.46 11.44
CA MET A 59 -7.96 -2.34 11.42
C MET A 59 -7.54 -0.92 11.02
N PRO A 60 -6.44 -0.38 11.58
CA PRO A 60 -5.93 0.92 11.15
C PRO A 60 -5.49 0.92 9.68
N GLN A 61 -5.59 2.07 9.01
CA GLN A 61 -5.17 2.24 7.62
C GLN A 61 -3.74 1.75 7.36
N LEU A 62 -2.83 1.92 8.33
CA LEU A 62 -1.45 1.45 8.22
C LEU A 62 -1.39 -0.07 8.01
N THR A 63 -2.20 -0.83 8.76
CA THR A 63 -2.29 -2.29 8.65
C THR A 63 -2.86 -2.72 7.30
N ILE A 64 -3.90 -2.04 6.82
CA ILE A 64 -4.49 -2.30 5.50
C ILE A 64 -3.46 -2.03 4.40
N ALA A 65 -2.74 -0.90 4.48
CA ALA A 65 -1.67 -0.56 3.54
C ALA A 65 -0.55 -1.61 3.55
N THR A 66 -0.15 -2.12 4.72
CA THR A 66 0.85 -3.20 4.82
C THR A 66 0.36 -4.47 4.15
N ALA A 67 -0.91 -4.86 4.34
CA ALA A 67 -1.52 -6.02 3.69
C ALA A 67 -1.52 -5.88 2.16
N ILE A 68 -1.87 -4.70 1.64
CA ILE A 68 -1.84 -4.41 0.21
C ILE A 68 -0.41 -4.53 -0.35
N VAL A 69 0.59 -3.98 0.35
CA VAL A 69 2.00 -4.10 -0.07
C VAL A 69 2.48 -5.57 -0.03
N PHE A 70 2.02 -6.37 0.92
CA PHE A 70 2.31 -7.81 0.92
C PHE A 70 1.73 -8.52 -0.31
N CYS A 71 0.49 -8.22 -0.71
CA CYS A 71 -0.10 -8.73 -1.94
C CYS A 71 0.69 -8.29 -3.19
N HIS A 72 1.04 -7.00 -3.29
CA HIS A 72 1.85 -6.47 -4.39
C HIS A 72 3.18 -7.22 -4.51
N ARG A 73 3.89 -7.35 -3.39
CA ARG A 73 5.17 -8.08 -3.34
C ARG A 73 4.97 -9.56 -3.68
N PHE A 74 3.91 -10.19 -3.18
CA PHE A 74 3.62 -11.59 -3.46
C PHE A 74 3.40 -11.84 -4.95
N TYR A 75 2.49 -11.09 -5.59
CA TYR A 75 2.15 -11.29 -7.00
C TYR A 75 3.26 -10.84 -7.96
N ALA A 76 4.16 -9.98 -7.51
CA ALA A 76 5.40 -9.69 -8.22
C ALA A 76 6.37 -10.89 -8.30
N TRP A 77 6.34 -11.79 -7.30
CA TRP A 77 7.16 -13.00 -7.29
C TRP A 77 6.43 -14.24 -7.82
N GLN A 78 5.12 -14.32 -7.57
CA GLN A 78 4.26 -15.45 -7.92
C GLN A 78 3.10 -14.95 -8.82
N PRO A 79 3.28 -14.95 -10.15
CA PRO A 79 2.24 -14.51 -11.07
C PRO A 79 0.93 -15.29 -10.86
N ARG A 80 -0.20 -14.60 -11.07
CA ARG A 80 -1.54 -15.16 -10.84
C ARG A 80 -1.79 -16.48 -11.57
N SER A 81 -1.20 -16.67 -12.75
CA SER A 81 -1.30 -17.88 -13.58
C SER A 81 -0.65 -19.12 -12.94
N LYS A 82 0.26 -18.93 -11.98
CA LYS A 82 1.01 -20.00 -11.31
C LYS A 82 0.56 -20.23 -9.86
N THR A 83 -0.23 -19.31 -9.31
CA THR A 83 -0.75 -19.40 -7.94
C THR A 83 -1.97 -20.33 -7.91
N ARG A 84 -1.90 -21.37 -7.07
CA ARG A 84 -2.98 -22.35 -6.89
C ARG A 84 -4.10 -21.83 -6.00
N LEU A 85 -3.73 -21.10 -4.94
CA LEU A 85 -4.70 -20.53 -4.00
C LEU A 85 -5.45 -19.38 -4.66
N ASP A 86 -6.69 -19.18 -4.22
CA ASP A 86 -7.50 -18.08 -4.71
C ASP A 86 -6.97 -16.72 -4.19
N ILE A 87 -7.36 -15.68 -4.91
CA ILE A 87 -6.90 -14.31 -4.64
C ILE A 87 -7.32 -13.81 -3.27
N PHE A 88 -8.50 -14.22 -2.79
CA PHE A 88 -9.06 -13.81 -1.51
C PHE A 88 -8.35 -14.53 -0.36
N SER A 89 -7.98 -15.81 -0.50
CA SER A 89 -7.15 -16.51 0.48
C SER A 89 -5.81 -15.82 0.69
N ILE A 90 -5.12 -15.45 -0.41
CA ILE A 90 -3.85 -14.71 -0.34
C ILE A 90 -4.05 -13.33 0.30
N ALA A 91 -5.09 -12.60 -0.09
CA ALA A 91 -5.39 -11.30 0.48
C ALA A 91 -5.73 -11.39 1.99
N THR A 92 -6.62 -12.28 2.38
CA THR A 92 -6.99 -12.49 3.79
C THR A 92 -5.79 -12.91 4.64
N ALA A 93 -4.94 -13.81 4.14
CA ALA A 93 -3.72 -14.19 4.83
C ALA A 93 -2.73 -13.01 4.93
N SER A 94 -2.64 -12.16 3.90
CA SER A 94 -1.82 -10.94 3.92
C SER A 94 -2.31 -9.95 4.96
N LEU A 95 -3.64 -9.79 5.10
CA LEU A 95 -4.26 -8.94 6.13
C LEU A 95 -4.05 -9.49 7.54
N PHE A 96 -4.20 -10.81 7.72
CA PHE A 96 -3.92 -11.49 8.98
C PHE A 96 -2.46 -11.33 9.40
N LEU A 97 -1.52 -11.52 8.47
CA LEU A 97 -0.10 -11.33 8.70
C LEU A 97 0.25 -9.88 9.00
N ALA A 98 -0.30 -8.93 8.23
CA ALA A 98 -0.08 -7.49 8.45
C ALA A 98 -0.55 -7.05 9.83
N GLY A 99 -1.70 -7.55 10.33
CA GLY A 99 -2.15 -7.28 11.69
C GLY A 99 -1.15 -7.72 12.76
N LYS A 100 -0.45 -8.84 12.55
CA LYS A 100 0.62 -9.27 13.46
C LYS A 100 1.86 -8.39 13.36
N VAL A 101 2.27 -8.03 12.14
CA VAL A 101 3.46 -7.20 11.88
C VAL A 101 3.30 -5.77 12.41
N GLU A 102 2.10 -5.20 12.30
CA GLU A 102 1.79 -3.83 12.72
C GLU A 102 1.28 -3.75 14.17
N GLU A 103 1.39 -4.82 14.95
CA GLU A 103 0.95 -4.90 16.36
C GLU A 103 -0.55 -4.55 16.56
N THR A 104 -1.38 -4.90 15.57
CA THR A 104 -2.85 -4.77 15.57
C THR A 104 -3.54 -6.11 15.28
N PRO A 105 -3.13 -7.24 15.92
CA PRO A 105 -3.60 -8.56 15.54
C PRO A 105 -5.09 -8.73 15.80
N LYS A 106 -5.76 -9.44 14.90
CA LYS A 106 -7.15 -9.89 15.07
C LYS A 106 -7.20 -11.41 15.19
N PRO A 107 -8.17 -11.98 15.93
CA PRO A 107 -8.34 -13.42 16.00
C PRO A 107 -8.54 -14.01 14.60
N LEU A 108 -7.84 -15.10 14.27
CA LEU A 108 -7.95 -15.76 12.97
C LEU A 108 -9.40 -16.07 12.58
N ARG A 109 -10.20 -16.54 13.55
CA ARG A 109 -11.63 -16.82 13.34
C ARG A 109 -12.42 -15.61 12.86
N GLU A 110 -12.12 -14.42 13.41
CA GLU A 110 -12.78 -13.17 13.03
C GLU A 110 -12.33 -12.75 11.63
N VAL A 111 -11.03 -12.81 11.35
CA VAL A 111 -10.45 -12.48 10.04
C VAL A 111 -11.02 -13.36 8.94
N VAL A 112 -11.07 -14.68 9.13
CA VAL A 112 -11.66 -15.63 8.18
C VAL A 112 -13.12 -15.29 7.90
N ARG A 113 -13.92 -15.07 8.95
CA ARG A 113 -15.35 -14.83 8.84
C ARG A 113 -15.67 -13.52 8.13
N ILE A 114 -15.07 -12.42 8.58
CA ILE A 114 -15.34 -11.11 8.01
C ILE A 114 -14.85 -11.07 6.56
N SER A 115 -13.67 -11.61 6.28
CA SER A 115 -13.16 -11.74 4.91
C SER A 115 -14.13 -12.50 4.00
N TYR A 116 -14.67 -13.64 4.46
CA TYR A 116 -15.65 -14.40 3.68
C TYR A 116 -16.93 -13.61 3.42
N LEU A 117 -17.45 -12.91 4.42
CA LEU A 117 -18.65 -12.08 4.27
C LEU A 117 -18.43 -10.92 3.28
N VAL A 118 -17.25 -10.29 3.33
CA VAL A 118 -16.87 -9.21 2.40
C VAL A 118 -16.71 -9.75 0.98
N GLN A 119 -16.08 -10.92 0.81
CA GLN A 119 -15.95 -11.58 -0.50
C GLN A 119 -17.31 -11.80 -1.17
N PHE A 120 -18.33 -12.16 -0.38
CA PHE A 120 -19.69 -12.44 -0.84
C PHE A 120 -20.68 -11.34 -0.45
N LYS A 121 -20.26 -10.05 -0.46
CA LYS A 121 -21.11 -8.90 -0.07
C LYS A 121 -22.46 -8.84 -0.81
N ASN A 122 -22.53 -9.32 -2.05
CA ASN A 122 -23.76 -9.37 -2.85
C ASN A 122 -24.72 -10.53 -2.47
N ASP A 123 -24.25 -11.53 -1.73
CA ASP A 123 -25.05 -12.69 -1.26
C ASP A 123 -24.78 -12.95 0.23
N HIS A 124 -24.87 -11.89 1.01
CA HIS A 124 -24.46 -11.87 2.41
C HIS A 124 -25.22 -12.89 3.28
N GLU A 125 -26.53 -13.08 3.04
CA GLU A 125 -27.34 -14.02 3.82
C GLU A 125 -26.88 -15.47 3.65
N ARG A 126 -26.55 -15.86 2.40
CA ARG A 126 -26.01 -17.18 2.11
C ARG A 126 -24.63 -17.33 2.74
N ALA A 127 -23.75 -16.35 2.52
CA ALA A 127 -22.39 -16.39 3.03
C ALA A 127 -22.34 -16.51 4.55
N ALA A 128 -23.22 -15.79 5.26
CA ALA A 128 -23.38 -15.93 6.69
C ALA A 128 -23.80 -17.37 7.06
N LYS A 129 -24.85 -17.92 6.45
CA LYS A 129 -25.29 -19.29 6.74
C LYS A 129 -24.19 -20.33 6.52
N GLU A 130 -23.33 -20.15 5.52
CA GLU A 130 -22.22 -21.06 5.21
C GLU A 130 -21.06 -20.91 6.20
N ILE A 131 -20.53 -19.71 6.42
CA ILE A 131 -19.30 -19.52 7.22
C ILE A 131 -19.49 -19.76 8.72
N PHE A 132 -20.73 -19.76 9.20
CA PHE A 132 -21.06 -20.18 10.56
C PHE A 132 -21.13 -21.71 10.71
N GLN A 133 -21.18 -22.47 9.62
CA GLN A 133 -21.02 -23.92 9.64
C GLN A 133 -19.55 -24.27 9.92
N LYS A 134 -19.35 -25.27 10.77
CA LYS A 134 -18.01 -25.65 11.25
C LYS A 134 -17.10 -26.10 10.11
N ASP A 135 -17.61 -26.92 9.20
CA ASP A 135 -16.79 -27.53 8.13
C ASP A 135 -16.32 -26.48 7.12
N CYS A 136 -17.22 -25.60 6.66
CA CYS A 136 -16.86 -24.48 5.79
C CYS A 136 -15.83 -23.55 6.45
N TYR A 137 -16.01 -23.22 7.74
CA TYR A 137 -15.03 -22.41 8.45
C TYR A 137 -13.64 -23.07 8.53
N LEU A 138 -13.58 -24.38 8.83
CA LEU A 138 -12.32 -25.11 8.95
C LEU A 138 -11.58 -25.19 7.61
N GLU A 139 -12.29 -25.44 6.52
CA GLU A 139 -11.72 -25.44 5.17
C GLU A 139 -11.09 -24.07 4.84
N ARG A 140 -11.83 -22.97 5.07
CA ARG A 140 -11.30 -21.61 4.85
C ARG A 140 -10.15 -21.26 5.78
N GLN A 141 -10.20 -21.75 7.01
CA GLN A 141 -9.11 -21.57 7.97
C GLN A 141 -7.83 -22.26 7.47
N ASP A 142 -7.93 -23.48 6.96
CA ASP A 142 -6.79 -24.23 6.43
C ASP A 142 -6.20 -23.54 5.20
N ASP A 143 -7.03 -23.07 4.27
CA ASP A 143 -6.60 -22.28 3.10
C ASP A 143 -5.82 -21.02 3.52
N ILE A 144 -6.31 -20.29 4.53
CA ILE A 144 -5.68 -19.04 5.00
C ILE A 144 -4.35 -19.34 5.72
N LEU A 145 -4.27 -20.43 6.47
CA LEU A 145 -3.03 -20.85 7.13
C LEU A 145 -1.99 -21.36 6.13
N GLU A 146 -2.42 -22.04 5.06
CA GLU A 146 -1.53 -22.40 3.95
C GLU A 146 -1.04 -21.16 3.20
N ALA A 147 -1.95 -20.26 2.83
CA ALA A 147 -1.63 -18.99 2.19
C ALA A 147 -0.60 -18.19 3.00
N GLU A 148 -0.80 -18.07 4.31
CA GLU A 148 0.14 -17.39 5.20
C GLU A 148 1.55 -17.98 5.08
N ARG A 149 1.71 -19.31 5.15
CA ARG A 149 3.02 -19.96 5.02
C ARG A 149 3.67 -19.65 3.68
N ILE A 150 2.91 -19.70 2.59
CA ILE A 150 3.42 -19.40 1.24
C ILE A 150 3.86 -17.93 1.15
N ILE A 151 3.09 -17.00 1.71
CA ILE A 151 3.44 -15.57 1.75
C ILE A 151 4.73 -15.35 2.54
N LEU A 152 4.85 -15.92 3.75
CA LEU A 152 6.07 -15.81 4.58
C LEU A 152 7.32 -16.24 3.79
N HIS A 153 7.24 -17.38 3.09
CA HIS A 153 8.34 -17.88 2.26
C HIS A 153 8.60 -17.02 1.02
N THR A 154 7.55 -16.59 0.33
CA THR A 154 7.66 -15.78 -0.90
C THR A 154 8.28 -14.40 -0.61
N LEU A 155 7.91 -13.79 0.51
CA LEU A 155 8.45 -12.51 0.95
C LEU A 155 9.84 -12.64 1.62
N GLY A 156 10.36 -13.86 1.80
CA GLY A 156 11.66 -14.09 2.43
C GLY A 156 11.74 -13.57 3.86
N PHE A 157 10.61 -13.53 4.57
CA PHE A 157 10.49 -12.95 5.91
C PHE A 157 10.83 -11.44 6.01
N GLU A 158 10.81 -10.72 4.89
CA GLU A 158 11.02 -9.26 4.87
C GLU A 158 9.70 -8.50 5.00
N PHE A 159 9.29 -8.29 6.26
CA PHE A 159 8.03 -7.60 6.59
C PHE A 159 8.16 -6.09 6.83
N ASN A 160 9.36 -5.53 6.69
CA ASN A 160 9.56 -4.10 6.84
C ASN A 160 8.92 -3.36 5.65
N VAL A 161 7.80 -2.71 5.91
CA VAL A 161 7.09 -1.87 4.96
C VAL A 161 7.12 -0.44 5.45
N GLU A 162 7.76 0.43 4.67
CA GLU A 162 7.71 1.86 4.92
C GLU A 162 6.55 2.48 4.13
N HIS A 163 5.72 3.27 4.81
CA HIS A 163 4.53 3.89 4.22
C HIS A 163 4.70 5.40 4.03
N PRO A 164 4.04 6.00 3.01
CA PRO A 164 4.18 7.42 2.71
C PRO A 164 3.59 8.35 3.78
N TYR A 165 2.66 7.86 4.61
CA TYR A 165 1.87 8.67 5.55
C TYR A 165 2.70 9.53 6.50
N ARG A 166 3.73 8.95 7.14
CA ARG A 166 4.59 9.69 8.09
C ARG A 166 5.41 10.75 7.39
N HIS A 167 5.97 10.42 6.23
CA HIS A 167 6.73 11.36 5.39
C HIS A 167 5.86 12.50 4.90
N LEU A 168 4.62 12.19 4.50
CA LEU A 168 3.66 13.17 4.03
C LEU A 168 3.32 14.19 5.11
N LEU A 169 2.99 13.74 6.32
CA LEU A 169 2.68 14.66 7.43
C LEU A 169 3.87 15.56 7.78
N ASN A 170 5.10 15.05 7.68
CA ASN A 170 6.31 15.84 7.89
C ASN A 170 6.53 16.86 6.76
N ALA A 171 6.29 16.46 5.51
CA ALA A 171 6.41 17.33 4.34
C ALA A 171 5.37 18.45 4.38
N VAL A 172 4.10 18.13 4.67
CA VAL A 172 3.05 19.15 4.84
C VAL A 172 3.44 20.15 5.93
N LYS A 173 3.85 19.68 7.10
CA LYS A 173 4.29 20.57 8.20
C LYS A 173 5.44 21.50 7.78
N ARG A 174 6.39 21.00 6.98
CA ARG A 174 7.52 21.80 6.48
C ARG A 174 7.05 22.86 5.49
N VAL A 175 6.21 22.50 4.51
CA VAL A 175 5.64 23.47 3.55
C VAL A 175 4.81 24.55 4.27
N THR A 176 3.97 24.15 5.22
CA THR A 176 3.11 25.08 5.97
C THR A 176 3.92 26.10 6.76
N ARG A 177 5.02 25.67 7.40
CA ARG A 177 5.93 26.56 8.14
C ARG A 177 6.74 27.47 7.21
N ALA A 178 7.24 26.94 6.11
CA ALA A 178 8.11 27.69 5.20
C ALA A 178 7.35 28.74 4.39
N GLN A 179 6.08 28.48 4.05
CA GLN A 179 5.29 29.32 3.14
C GLN A 179 4.12 30.05 3.82
N THR A 180 4.12 30.07 5.16
CA THR A 180 3.13 30.79 5.97
C THR A 180 1.69 30.46 5.55
N VAL A 181 1.43 29.19 5.26
CA VAL A 181 0.12 28.73 4.80
C VAL A 181 -0.83 28.69 5.99
N ASN A 182 -2.03 29.24 5.82
CA ASN A 182 -3.07 29.22 6.85
C ASN A 182 -3.40 27.77 7.27
N GLU A 183 -3.69 27.55 8.55
CA GLU A 183 -3.93 26.21 9.11
C GLU A 183 -5.08 25.46 8.42
N SER A 184 -6.14 26.15 8.03
CA SER A 184 -7.25 25.56 7.27
C SER A 184 -6.79 25.00 5.92
N LEU A 185 -5.97 25.77 5.19
CA LEU A 185 -5.47 25.38 3.88
C LEU A 185 -4.44 24.25 4.00
N SER A 186 -3.63 24.25 5.06
CA SER A 186 -2.72 23.14 5.39
C SER A 186 -3.46 21.84 5.68
N ARG A 187 -4.62 21.89 6.37
CA ARG A 187 -5.45 20.71 6.62
C ARG A 187 -6.08 20.19 5.34
N GLY A 188 -6.59 21.08 4.48
CA GLY A 188 -7.09 20.71 3.16
C GLY A 188 -6.03 20.03 2.29
N LEU A 189 -4.82 20.60 2.26
CA LEU A 189 -3.68 20.03 1.54
C LEU A 189 -3.29 18.65 2.07
N ALA A 190 -3.20 18.49 3.39
CA ALA A 190 -2.93 17.21 4.02
C ALA A 190 -3.97 16.16 3.64
N GLN A 191 -5.25 16.53 3.67
CA GLN A 191 -6.34 15.61 3.35
C GLN A 191 -6.30 15.15 1.89
N VAL A 192 -6.16 16.07 0.95
CA VAL A 192 -6.08 15.74 -0.48
C VAL A 192 -4.85 14.87 -0.77
N ALA A 193 -3.69 15.24 -0.23
CA ALA A 193 -2.47 14.46 -0.41
C ALA A 193 -2.56 13.07 0.25
N TRP A 194 -3.28 12.94 1.37
CA TRP A 194 -3.51 11.66 2.04
C TRP A 194 -4.40 10.75 1.19
N ASN A 195 -5.44 11.29 0.56
CA ASN A 195 -6.28 10.54 -0.35
C ASN A 195 -5.45 10.00 -1.53
N PHE A 196 -4.62 10.85 -2.15
CA PHE A 196 -3.69 10.38 -3.19
C PHE A 196 -2.67 9.35 -2.70
N ALA A 197 -2.24 9.43 -1.44
CA ALA A 197 -1.40 8.40 -0.84
C ALA A 197 -2.14 7.05 -0.74
N ASN A 198 -3.43 7.06 -0.40
CA ASN A 198 -4.26 5.85 -0.42
C ASN A 198 -4.45 5.34 -1.85
N ASP A 199 -4.77 6.21 -2.82
CA ASP A 199 -4.94 5.81 -4.22
C ASP A 199 -3.67 5.18 -4.79
N SER A 200 -2.50 5.67 -4.38
CA SER A 200 -1.22 5.10 -4.80
C SER A 200 -1.08 3.62 -4.42
N LEU A 201 -1.77 3.13 -3.39
CA LEU A 201 -1.78 1.71 -3.01
C LEU A 201 -2.52 0.83 -4.02
N ARG A 202 -3.40 1.39 -4.86
CA ARG A 202 -4.08 0.64 -5.94
C ARG A 202 -3.19 0.46 -7.18
N THR A 203 -2.04 1.12 -7.21
CA THR A 203 -1.04 1.04 -8.29
C THR A 203 0.16 0.19 -7.85
N THR A 204 1.16 0.02 -8.73
CA THR A 204 2.44 -0.62 -8.39
C THR A 204 3.49 0.36 -7.85
N LEU A 205 3.11 1.60 -7.52
CA LEU A 205 4.06 2.64 -7.08
C LEU A 205 4.87 2.22 -5.84
N SER A 206 4.25 1.49 -4.91
CA SER A 206 4.93 0.95 -3.71
C SER A 206 6.06 -0.05 -4.02
N LEU A 207 6.10 -0.59 -5.23
CA LEU A 207 7.17 -1.46 -5.72
C LEU A 207 8.24 -0.71 -6.55
N GLN A 208 7.87 0.45 -7.11
CA GLN A 208 8.70 1.23 -8.03
C GLN A 208 9.50 2.35 -7.33
N TYR A 209 8.92 2.97 -6.30
CA TYR A 209 9.44 4.16 -5.65
C TYR A 209 9.49 4.00 -4.13
N THR A 210 10.32 4.79 -3.48
CA THR A 210 10.38 4.84 -2.01
C THR A 210 9.14 5.51 -1.42
N ALA A 211 8.80 5.17 -0.18
CA ALA A 211 7.70 5.82 0.55
C ALA A 211 7.85 7.34 0.65
N TYR A 212 9.09 7.83 0.75
CA TYR A 212 9.40 9.25 0.77
C TYR A 212 9.13 9.92 -0.59
N GLU A 213 9.56 9.30 -1.69
CA GLU A 213 9.26 9.81 -3.05
C GLU A 213 7.77 9.86 -3.32
N ILE A 214 7.01 8.82 -2.94
CA ILE A 214 5.56 8.80 -3.07
C ILE A 214 4.95 9.95 -2.24
N ALA A 215 5.35 10.10 -0.97
CA ALA A 215 4.83 11.13 -0.07
C ALA A 215 5.02 12.56 -0.59
N VAL A 216 6.20 12.88 -1.11
CA VAL A 216 6.48 14.20 -1.69
C VAL A 216 5.73 14.40 -3.00
N SER A 217 5.56 13.34 -3.78
CA SER A 217 4.87 13.40 -5.08
C SER A 217 3.36 13.55 -4.95
N VAL A 218 2.72 12.91 -3.97
CA VAL A 218 1.29 13.13 -3.69
C VAL A 218 1.03 14.51 -3.10
N LEU A 219 1.99 15.06 -2.34
CA LEU A 219 1.95 16.46 -1.90
C LEU A 219 2.09 17.41 -3.11
N TYR A 220 3.00 17.09 -4.03
CA TYR A 220 3.14 17.82 -5.29
C TYR A 220 1.85 17.81 -6.10
N LEU A 221 1.24 16.64 -6.31
CA LEU A 221 -0.04 16.50 -6.99
C LEU A 221 -1.16 17.32 -6.33
N ALA A 222 -1.32 17.17 -5.01
CA ALA A 222 -2.31 17.91 -4.24
C ALA A 222 -2.11 19.44 -4.35
N SER A 223 -0.86 19.90 -4.31
CA SER A 223 -0.55 21.32 -4.45
C SER A 223 -0.90 21.90 -5.82
N LYS A 224 -0.82 21.08 -6.88
CA LYS A 224 -1.19 21.47 -8.25
C LYS A 224 -2.71 21.51 -8.43
N LEU A 225 -3.43 20.59 -7.79
CA LEU A 225 -4.89 20.53 -7.85
C LEU A 225 -5.54 21.67 -7.05
N MET A 226 -4.94 22.05 -5.92
CA MET A 226 -5.42 23.15 -5.09
C MET A 226 -5.05 24.52 -5.69
N SER A 227 -5.92 25.05 -6.55
CA SER A 227 -5.76 26.37 -7.20
C SER A 227 -5.60 27.55 -6.24
N THR A 228 -6.02 27.40 -4.98
CA THR A 228 -5.92 28.41 -3.92
C THR A 228 -4.53 28.45 -3.26
N LEU A 229 -3.69 27.44 -3.48
CA LEU A 229 -2.37 27.32 -2.87
C LEU A 229 -1.32 27.95 -3.78
N LYS A 230 -0.78 29.11 -3.37
CA LYS A 230 0.33 29.77 -4.07
C LYS A 230 1.67 29.31 -3.49
N LEU A 231 2.17 28.16 -3.96
CA LEU A 231 3.52 27.74 -3.58
C LEU A 231 4.58 28.46 -4.41
N SER A 232 5.73 28.77 -3.81
CA SER A 232 6.90 29.26 -4.54
C SER A 232 7.31 28.25 -5.63
N SER A 233 7.69 28.69 -6.83
CA SER A 233 8.03 27.79 -7.95
C SER A 233 9.07 26.70 -7.62
N ASN A 234 9.99 26.97 -6.69
CA ASN A 234 11.09 26.06 -6.34
C ASN A 234 10.90 25.31 -5.02
N TRP A 235 9.70 25.27 -4.45
CA TRP A 235 9.46 24.65 -3.14
C TRP A 235 9.86 23.16 -3.06
N LEU A 236 9.84 22.48 -4.21
CA LEU A 236 10.22 21.07 -4.32
C LEU A 236 11.73 20.85 -4.15
N ALA A 237 12.56 21.87 -4.43
CA ALA A 237 14.02 21.78 -4.33
C ALA A 237 14.50 21.39 -2.92
N ASP A 238 13.72 21.77 -1.91
CA ASP A 238 13.96 21.48 -0.49
C ASP A 238 13.89 19.98 -0.14
N TYR A 239 13.32 19.15 -1.01
CA TYR A 239 13.07 17.73 -0.77
C TYR A 239 14.04 16.80 -1.50
N GLU A 240 14.98 17.35 -2.27
CA GLU A 240 15.99 16.59 -3.05
C GLU A 240 15.39 15.60 -4.07
N ILE A 241 14.12 15.79 -4.48
CA ILE A 241 13.44 14.96 -5.48
C ILE A 241 13.30 15.75 -6.78
N LYS A 242 13.62 15.09 -7.90
CA LYS A 242 13.45 15.68 -9.25
C LYS A 242 11.97 15.79 -9.58
N GLN A 243 11.55 16.93 -10.12
CA GLN A 243 10.17 17.15 -10.57
C GLN A 243 9.65 16.06 -11.50
N GLY A 244 10.48 15.56 -12.42
CA GLY A 244 10.08 14.47 -13.33
C GLY A 244 9.77 13.13 -12.64
N VAL A 245 10.22 12.90 -11.42
CA VAL A 245 9.79 11.74 -10.61
C VAL A 245 8.39 11.99 -10.07
N CYS A 246 8.14 13.19 -9.54
CA CYS A 246 6.81 13.57 -9.06
C CYS A 246 5.77 13.50 -10.17
N GLU A 247 6.07 14.00 -11.37
CA GLU A 247 5.18 13.93 -12.52
C GLU A 247 4.84 12.49 -12.93
N LYS A 248 5.82 11.59 -12.94
CA LYS A 248 5.58 10.16 -13.24
C LYS A 248 4.67 9.48 -12.22
N ILE A 249 4.90 9.75 -10.93
CA ILE A 249 4.07 9.21 -9.85
C ILE A 249 2.67 9.80 -9.95
N SER A 250 2.55 11.11 -10.20
CA SER A 250 1.29 11.80 -10.39
C SER A 250 0.49 11.22 -11.56
N HIS A 251 1.08 11.03 -12.73
CA HIS A 251 0.38 10.43 -13.87
C HIS A 251 -0.17 9.04 -13.53
N GLN A 252 0.64 8.14 -12.95
CA GLN A 252 0.16 6.80 -12.56
C GLN A 252 -1.01 6.82 -11.55
N ILE A 253 -1.08 7.82 -10.67
CA ILE A 253 -2.23 7.99 -9.76
C ILE A 253 -3.43 8.55 -10.52
N MET A 254 -3.21 9.51 -11.43
CA MET A 254 -4.28 10.13 -12.21
C MET A 254 -4.91 9.16 -13.23
N ASP A 255 -4.15 8.19 -13.73
CA ASP A 255 -4.66 7.14 -14.62
C ASP A 255 -5.84 6.37 -13.97
N LEU A 256 -5.86 6.24 -12.62
CA LEU A 256 -6.99 5.63 -11.89
C LEU A 256 -8.31 6.39 -12.04
N TYR A 257 -8.25 7.67 -12.40
CA TYR A 257 -9.41 8.55 -12.56
C TYR A 257 -9.86 8.67 -14.03
N GLU A 258 -9.04 8.24 -14.99
CA GLU A 258 -9.37 8.24 -16.42
C GLU A 258 -10.14 6.98 -16.84
N GLU A 259 -10.09 5.92 -16.05
CA GLU A 259 -10.79 4.64 -16.29
C GLU A 259 -12.29 4.66 -15.89
N TYR A 260 -12.87 5.83 -15.60
CA TYR A 260 -14.28 6.04 -15.22
C TYR A 260 -15.04 7.02 -16.13
#